data_AF-A0A6A5AI58-F1
#
_entry.id   AF-A0A6A5AI58-F1
#
_cell.length_a   1.000
_cell.length_b   1.000
_cell.length_c   1.000
_cell.angle_alpha   90.00
_cell.angle_beta   90.00
_cell.angle_gamma   90.00
#
_symmetry.space_group_name_H-M   'P 1'
#
loop_
_entity.id
_entity.type
_entity.pdbx_description
1 polymer ?
#
loop_
_entity_poly.entity_id
_entity_poly.type
_entity_poly.pdbx_seq_one_letter_code
_entity_poly.pdbx_strand_id
1 'polypeptide(L)'
;MIPLLNFQGLSHIQINMINDYKPMTNLSIVVSDNSSPREIYPWWRIRSHYVRECLAEVAGTFIMMVFINGVVAQVVLGEGKNGDYTHISIGCGLAVMLGIHAAGGVSGAHLNPAISIALAVYNRFPWKKVPMYALSQFVGAFIAALFVFIVYYPALNAMDPDRTVSKTAGIFATYPMSWEHQGSAFVCEMLATALLVFTIFSVDDPTNMPTNPIMKP
;
A
#
# COMPACT_ATOMS: atom_id res chain seq x y z
N MET A 1 -43.63 -12.46 43.54
CA MET A 1 -43.78 -12.95 42.15
C MET A 1 -43.29 -11.85 41.21
N ILE A 2 -42.01 -11.88 40.86
CA ILE A 2 -41.41 -11.09 39.78
C ILE A 2 -40.43 -12.08 39.08
N PRO A 3 -40.59 -12.37 37.78
CA PRO A 3 -39.84 -13.43 37.14
C PRO A 3 -38.41 -13.00 36.77
N LEU A 4 -37.46 -13.91 36.98
CA LEU A 4 -36.07 -13.84 36.56
C LEU A 4 -35.98 -13.94 35.03
N LEU A 5 -35.42 -12.93 34.37
CA LEU A 5 -35.12 -12.95 32.94
C LEU A 5 -33.85 -13.76 32.68
N ASN A 6 -34.02 -14.75 31.80
CA ASN A 6 -33.06 -15.77 31.42
C ASN A 6 -32.00 -15.19 30.45
N PHE A 7 -30.76 -14.99 30.91
CA PHE A 7 -29.62 -14.58 30.06
C PHE A 7 -28.98 -15.80 29.39
N GLN A 8 -29.60 -16.30 28.31
CA GLN A 8 -29.01 -17.33 27.44
C GLN A 8 -29.00 -16.87 25.96
N GLY A 9 -28.27 -15.80 25.64
CA GLY A 9 -28.25 -15.28 24.26
C GLY A 9 -27.06 -14.44 23.82
N LEU A 10 -25.92 -14.45 24.52
CA LEU A 10 -24.77 -13.59 24.18
C LEU A 10 -23.48 -14.38 23.88
N SER A 11 -23.57 -15.45 23.08
CA SER A 11 -22.39 -16.22 22.64
C SER A 11 -22.02 -16.08 21.17
N HIS A 12 -22.70 -15.21 20.39
CA HIS A 12 -22.46 -15.12 18.93
C HIS A 12 -22.38 -13.71 18.36
N ILE A 13 -21.68 -12.80 19.04
CA ILE A 13 -21.19 -11.58 18.36
C ILE A 13 -19.80 -11.91 17.82
N GLN A 14 -19.75 -12.61 16.69
CA GLN A 14 -18.53 -12.63 15.88
C GLN A 14 -18.33 -11.22 15.33
N ILE A 15 -17.17 -10.64 15.65
CA ILE A 15 -16.67 -9.36 15.15
C ILE A 15 -16.52 -9.48 13.62
N ASN A 16 -17.56 -9.11 12.87
CA ASN A 16 -17.56 -9.01 11.41
C ASN A 16 -17.25 -7.57 10.94
N MET A 17 -16.33 -6.87 11.61
CA MET A 17 -16.03 -5.46 11.37
C MET A 17 -15.03 -5.18 10.22
N ILE A 18 -15.00 -6.01 9.16
CA ILE A 18 -14.10 -5.76 7.99
C ILE A 18 -14.78 -5.99 6.61
N ASN A 19 -15.96 -6.60 6.51
CA ASN A 19 -16.52 -7.01 5.20
C ASN A 19 -17.64 -6.12 4.60
N ASP A 20 -18.05 -5.04 5.25
CA ASP A 20 -19.15 -4.18 4.75
C ASP A 20 -18.66 -2.98 3.93
N TYR A 21 -17.86 -3.24 2.90
CA TYR A 21 -17.62 -2.22 1.88
C TYR A 21 -18.87 -2.03 1.00
N LYS A 22 -19.69 -1.01 1.31
CA LYS A 22 -20.73 -0.45 0.43
C LYS A 22 -20.32 0.94 -0.08
N PRO A 23 -19.78 1.10 -1.30
CA PRO A 23 -19.59 2.42 -1.87
C PRO A 23 -20.82 2.88 -2.66
N MET A 24 -21.20 4.12 -2.37
CA MET A 24 -22.09 5.06 -3.07
C MET A 24 -23.01 4.48 -4.16
N THR A 25 -24.23 4.10 -3.75
CA THR A 25 -25.47 4.90 -3.85
C THR A 25 -26.05 4.98 -5.27
N ASN A 26 -27.13 4.22 -5.45
CA ASN A 26 -28.22 4.43 -6.41
C ASN A 26 -27.94 4.20 -7.91
N LEU A 27 -27.49 2.99 -8.27
CA LEU A 27 -27.88 2.41 -9.56
C LEU A 27 -28.33 0.94 -9.44
N SER A 28 -28.87 0.55 -8.28
CA SER A 28 -29.70 -0.63 -8.21
C SER A 28 -31.07 -0.26 -8.79
N ILE A 29 -31.33 -0.63 -10.04
CA ILE A 29 -32.72 -0.80 -10.48
C ILE A 29 -33.24 -1.93 -9.60
N VAL A 30 -33.92 -1.57 -8.51
CA VAL A 30 -34.64 -2.54 -7.68
C VAL A 30 -35.83 -2.97 -8.52
N VAL A 31 -35.64 -4.00 -9.35
CA VAL A 31 -36.75 -4.70 -9.99
C VAL A 31 -37.49 -5.39 -8.84
N SER A 32 -38.61 -4.80 -8.42
CA SER A 32 -39.53 -5.40 -7.45
C SER A 32 -40.27 -6.57 -8.10
N ASP A 33 -39.55 -7.67 -8.34
CA ASP A 33 -40.17 -8.97 -8.52
C ASP A 33 -40.20 -9.67 -7.15
N ASN A 34 -41.21 -10.49 -6.90
CA ASN A 34 -41.56 -11.08 -5.60
C ASN A 34 -40.55 -12.18 -5.14
N SER A 35 -39.31 -12.11 -5.60
CA SER A 35 -38.17 -12.96 -5.22
C SER A 35 -37.08 -12.08 -4.60
N SER A 36 -36.38 -12.61 -3.60
CA SER A 36 -35.33 -11.93 -2.80
C SER A 36 -34.54 -10.84 -3.57
N PRO A 37 -34.31 -9.64 -2.99
CA PRO A 37 -33.62 -8.55 -3.68
C PRO A 37 -32.27 -9.02 -4.25
N ARG A 38 -32.10 -8.99 -5.58
CA ARG A 38 -30.79 -9.21 -6.22
C ARG A 38 -30.15 -7.85 -6.46
N GLU A 39 -29.01 -7.58 -5.82
CA GLU A 39 -28.20 -6.41 -6.18
C GLU A 39 -27.67 -6.61 -7.61
N ILE A 40 -28.17 -5.81 -8.56
CA ILE A 40 -27.71 -5.81 -9.95
C ILE A 40 -26.47 -4.93 -10.02
N TYR A 41 -25.34 -5.54 -10.39
CA TYR A 41 -24.09 -4.84 -10.64
C TYR A 41 -23.85 -4.67 -12.14
N PRO A 42 -23.20 -3.58 -12.58
CA PRO A 42 -22.81 -3.43 -13.98
C PRO A 42 -21.84 -4.54 -14.40
N TRP A 43 -21.82 -4.86 -15.70
CA TRP A 43 -21.10 -6.02 -16.23
C TRP A 43 -19.57 -5.94 -16.07
N TRP A 44 -19.02 -4.72 -15.95
CA TRP A 44 -17.58 -4.49 -15.71
C TRP A 44 -17.17 -4.57 -14.23
N ARG A 45 -18.11 -4.73 -13.28
CA ARG A 45 -17.76 -4.79 -11.85
C ARG A 45 -17.11 -6.14 -11.52
N ILE A 46 -15.87 -6.08 -11.07
CA ILE A 46 -15.16 -7.24 -10.53
C ILE A 46 -15.85 -7.67 -9.22
N ARG A 47 -16.33 -8.91 -9.18
CA ARG A 47 -17.10 -9.44 -8.03
C ARG A 47 -16.20 -10.00 -6.92
N SER A 48 -15.04 -10.56 -7.29
CA SER A 48 -14.12 -11.15 -6.32
C SER A 48 -13.45 -10.06 -5.49
N HIS A 49 -13.67 -10.07 -4.18
CA HIS A 49 -13.03 -9.15 -3.24
C HIS A 49 -11.50 -9.26 -3.33
N TYR A 50 -11.00 -10.50 -3.39
CA TYR A 50 -9.57 -10.77 -3.46
C TYR A 50 -8.91 -10.20 -4.73
N VAL A 51 -9.59 -10.26 -5.87
CA VAL A 51 -9.06 -9.66 -7.11
C VAL A 51 -9.04 -8.14 -7.00
N ARG A 52 -10.05 -7.54 -6.36
CA ARG A 52 -10.08 -6.09 -6.12
C ARG A 52 -8.97 -5.64 -5.19
N GLU A 53 -8.69 -6.40 -4.12
CA GLU A 53 -7.54 -6.18 -3.24
C GLU A 53 -6.22 -6.20 -4.03
N CYS A 54 -6.00 -7.24 -4.84
CA CYS A 54 -4.77 -7.36 -5.65
C CYS A 54 -4.61 -6.19 -6.63
N LEU A 55 -5.69 -5.78 -7.30
CA LEU A 55 -5.65 -4.64 -8.21
C LEU A 55 -5.41 -3.31 -7.48
N ALA A 56 -5.94 -3.15 -6.28
CA ALA A 56 -5.66 -2.00 -5.43
C ALA A 56 -4.19 -1.98 -4.99
N GLU A 57 -3.59 -3.12 -4.64
CA GLU A 57 -2.15 -3.22 -4.35
C GLU A 57 -1.30 -2.87 -5.58
N VAL A 58 -1.65 -3.36 -6.78
CA VAL A 58 -0.96 -2.95 -8.03
C VAL A 58 -1.03 -1.44 -8.22
N ALA A 59 -2.23 -0.85 -8.11
CA ALA A 59 -2.44 0.58 -8.35
C ALA A 59 -1.77 1.47 -7.28
N GLY A 60 -1.88 1.09 -6.01
CA GLY A 60 -1.27 1.81 -4.90
C GLY A 60 0.26 1.77 -4.95
N THR A 61 0.84 0.59 -5.20
CA THR A 61 2.30 0.46 -5.36
C THR A 61 2.79 1.16 -6.62
N PHE A 62 2.01 1.14 -7.71
CA PHE A 62 2.31 1.92 -8.92
C PHE A 62 2.41 3.42 -8.59
N ILE A 63 1.38 3.99 -7.97
CA ILE A 63 1.36 5.42 -7.60
C ILE A 63 2.54 5.74 -6.69
N MET A 64 2.74 4.97 -5.62
CA MET A 64 3.84 5.15 -4.68
C MET A 64 5.19 5.15 -5.40
N MET A 65 5.46 4.15 -6.25
CA MET A 65 6.75 4.01 -6.93
C MET A 65 6.97 5.01 -8.05
N VAL A 66 5.92 5.49 -8.74
CA VAL A 66 6.05 6.59 -9.72
C VAL A 66 6.57 7.85 -9.04
N PHE A 67 6.04 8.20 -7.87
CA PHE A 67 6.50 9.38 -7.13
C PHE A 67 7.87 9.18 -6.49
N ILE A 68 8.15 8.01 -5.90
CA ILE A 68 9.48 7.70 -5.33
C ILE A 68 10.56 7.78 -6.42
N ASN A 69 10.41 7.01 -7.50
CA ASN A 69 11.41 6.99 -8.58
C ASN A 69 11.45 8.34 -9.30
N GLY A 70 10.33 9.06 -9.39
CA GLY A 70 10.25 10.38 -9.99
C GLY A 70 11.07 11.43 -9.24
N VAL A 71 10.97 11.50 -7.91
CA VAL A 71 11.76 12.47 -7.12
C VAL A 71 13.25 12.14 -7.18
N VAL A 72 13.61 10.85 -7.12
CA VAL A 72 15.01 10.43 -7.25
C VAL A 72 15.54 10.74 -8.65
N ALA A 73 14.75 10.49 -9.71
CA ALA A 73 15.10 10.83 -11.09
C ALA A 73 15.35 12.33 -11.24
N GLN A 74 14.53 13.19 -10.65
CA GLN A 74 14.73 14.65 -10.74
C GLN A 74 16.04 15.10 -10.09
N VAL A 75 16.38 14.56 -8.92
CA VAL A 75 17.62 14.91 -8.23
C VAL A 75 18.85 14.38 -8.97
N VAL A 76 18.82 13.10 -9.38
CA VAL A 76 19.94 12.46 -10.08
C VAL A 76 20.15 13.09 -11.46
N LEU A 77 19.09 13.18 -12.28
CA LEU A 77 19.18 13.72 -13.64
C LEU A 77 19.36 15.24 -13.66
N GLY A 78 18.98 15.92 -12.59
CA GLY A 78 19.24 17.34 -12.38
C GLY A 78 20.64 17.63 -11.82
N GLU A 79 21.48 16.62 -11.63
CA GLU A 79 22.84 16.74 -11.05
C GLU A 79 22.83 17.50 -9.71
N GLY A 80 21.80 17.29 -8.89
CA GLY A 80 21.62 17.96 -7.60
C GLY A 80 21.17 19.44 -7.67
N LYS A 81 20.90 19.98 -8.87
CA LYS A 81 20.37 21.36 -9.02
C LYS A 81 18.86 21.46 -8.85
N ASN A 82 18.15 20.36 -9.13
CA ASN A 82 16.69 20.29 -9.09
C ASN A 82 16.15 19.68 -7.78
N GLY A 83 17.01 19.51 -6.78
CA GLY A 83 16.66 18.98 -5.47
C GLY A 83 17.84 18.28 -4.81
N ASP A 84 17.65 17.88 -3.56
CA ASP A 84 18.65 17.22 -2.71
C ASP A 84 18.01 16.08 -1.90
N TYR A 85 18.78 15.51 -0.96
CA TYR A 85 18.30 14.44 -0.07
C TYR A 85 17.06 14.82 0.75
N THR A 86 16.87 16.10 1.07
CA THR A 86 15.68 16.57 1.80
C THR A 86 14.43 16.42 0.94
N HIS A 87 14.52 16.81 -0.33
CA HIS A 87 13.44 16.67 -1.30
C HIS A 87 13.08 15.21 -1.55
N ILE A 88 14.09 14.33 -1.67
CA ILE A 88 13.87 12.88 -1.79
C ILE A 88 13.12 12.36 -0.55
N SER A 89 13.58 12.71 0.65
CA SER A 89 12.99 12.20 1.90
C SER A 89 11.53 12.62 2.06
N ILE A 90 11.22 13.89 1.82
CA ILE A 90 9.84 14.41 1.87
C ILE A 90 8.99 13.80 0.75
N GLY A 91 9.53 13.73 -0.47
CA GLY A 91 8.86 13.14 -1.63
C GLY A 91 8.49 11.68 -1.41
N CYS A 92 9.39 10.87 -0.84
CA CYS A 92 9.13 9.48 -0.48
C CYS A 92 8.00 9.36 0.55
N GLY A 93 7.99 10.20 1.59
CA GLY A 93 6.90 10.20 2.59
C GLY A 93 5.54 10.54 1.97
N LEU A 94 5.48 11.55 1.10
CA LEU A 94 4.27 11.92 0.37
C LEU A 94 3.82 10.83 -0.62
N ALA A 95 4.76 10.18 -1.30
CA ALA A 95 4.48 9.09 -2.22
C ALA A 95 3.83 7.89 -1.51
N VAL A 96 4.34 7.50 -0.35
CA VAL A 96 3.74 6.46 0.50
C VAL A 96 2.33 6.87 0.91
N MET A 97 2.14 8.11 1.37
CA MET A 97 0.82 8.63 1.73
C MET A 97 -0.18 8.54 0.56
N LEU A 98 0.21 8.95 -0.65
CA LEU A 98 -0.65 8.89 -1.84
C LEU A 98 -1.01 7.45 -2.22
N GLY A 99 -0.05 6.53 -2.15
CA GLY A 99 -0.30 5.10 -2.35
C GLY A 99 -1.32 4.56 -1.36
N ILE A 100 -1.17 4.91 -0.07
CA ILE A 100 -2.11 4.51 0.99
C ILE A 100 -3.51 5.04 0.72
N HIS A 101 -3.65 6.31 0.34
CA HIS A 101 -4.95 6.89 0.02
C HIS A 101 -5.59 6.24 -1.22
N ALA A 102 -4.79 5.80 -2.19
CA ALA A 102 -5.29 5.16 -3.40
C ALA A 102 -5.81 3.73 -3.17
N ALA A 103 -5.16 2.96 -2.30
CA ALA A 103 -5.46 1.54 -2.11
C ALA A 103 -6.15 1.20 -0.77
N GLY A 104 -6.05 2.08 0.22
CA GLY A 104 -6.38 1.80 1.62
C GLY A 104 -7.81 1.33 1.84
N GLY A 105 -8.77 1.97 1.16
CA GLY A 105 -10.19 1.60 1.27
C GLY A 105 -10.57 0.27 0.61
N VAL A 106 -9.66 -0.41 -0.08
CA VAL A 106 -9.93 -1.67 -0.79
C VAL A 106 -9.04 -2.81 -0.30
N SER A 107 -7.72 -2.62 -0.26
CA SER A 107 -6.77 -3.69 0.11
C SER A 107 -6.22 -3.59 1.53
N GLY A 108 -6.45 -2.47 2.22
CA GLY A 108 -5.72 -2.07 3.41
C GLY A 108 -4.37 -1.40 3.12
N ALA A 109 -4.03 -1.20 1.84
CA ALA A 109 -2.79 -0.57 1.36
C ALA A 109 -1.52 -1.11 2.04
N HIS A 110 -1.22 -2.39 1.84
CA HIS A 110 0.03 -2.94 2.36
C HIS A 110 1.22 -2.37 1.57
N LEU A 111 1.10 -2.35 0.24
CA LEU A 111 2.03 -1.77 -0.74
C LEU A 111 3.48 -2.25 -0.65
N ASN A 112 3.74 -3.22 0.22
CA ASN A 112 5.05 -3.72 0.61
C ASN A 112 4.92 -5.19 1.08
N PRO A 113 5.74 -6.11 0.53
CA PRO A 113 5.73 -7.50 0.95
C PRO A 113 6.08 -7.70 2.43
N ALA A 114 7.00 -6.91 2.99
CA ALA A 114 7.39 -6.99 4.40
C ALA A 114 6.24 -6.58 5.33
N ILE A 115 5.45 -5.57 4.97
CA ILE A 115 4.25 -5.17 5.72
C ILE A 115 3.21 -6.29 5.65
N SER A 116 3.01 -6.90 4.47
CA SER A 116 2.07 -8.02 4.30
C SER A 116 2.45 -9.23 5.15
N ILE A 117 3.74 -9.55 5.23
CA ILE A 117 4.27 -10.61 6.07
C ILE A 117 4.11 -10.25 7.55
N ALA A 118 4.48 -9.03 7.96
CA ALA A 118 4.35 -8.58 9.34
C ALA A 118 2.90 -8.70 9.82
N LEU A 119 1.93 -8.19 9.06
CA LEU A 119 0.51 -8.32 9.38
C LEU A 119 0.07 -9.79 9.49
N ALA A 120 0.62 -10.68 8.65
CA ALA A 120 0.32 -12.11 8.73
C ALA A 120 0.93 -12.78 9.98
N VAL A 121 2.15 -12.41 10.37
CA VAL A 121 2.81 -12.87 11.61
C VAL A 121 1.98 -12.49 12.84
N TYR A 122 1.42 -11.28 12.87
CA TYR A 122 0.58 -10.81 13.97
C TYR A 122 -0.90 -11.19 13.84
N ASN A 123 -1.25 -12.16 12.98
CA ASN A 123 -2.63 -12.63 12.72
C ASN A 123 -3.62 -11.53 12.30
N ARG A 124 -3.14 -10.41 11.76
CA ARG A 124 -3.95 -9.33 11.19
C ARG A 124 -4.23 -9.54 9.70
N PHE A 125 -3.56 -10.49 9.04
CA PHE A 125 -3.74 -10.78 7.62
C PHE A 125 -3.60 -12.29 7.30
N PRO A 126 -4.43 -12.87 6.40
CA PRO A 126 -4.34 -14.29 6.08
C PRO A 126 -3.06 -14.64 5.32
N TRP A 127 -2.24 -15.57 5.83
CA TRP A 127 -1.03 -16.06 5.18
C TRP A 127 -1.21 -16.51 3.73
N LYS A 128 -2.37 -17.09 3.39
CA LYS A 128 -2.69 -17.54 2.02
C LYS A 128 -2.75 -16.40 0.99
N LYS A 129 -3.00 -15.17 1.43
CA LYS A 129 -3.08 -13.99 0.55
C LYS A 129 -1.72 -13.32 0.32
N VAL A 130 -0.75 -13.54 1.21
CA VAL A 130 0.57 -12.89 1.19
C VAL A 130 1.29 -13.06 -0.16
N PRO A 131 1.38 -14.26 -0.77
CA PRO A 131 2.11 -14.42 -2.03
C PRO A 131 1.53 -13.60 -3.18
N MET A 132 0.20 -13.49 -3.27
CA MET A 132 -0.44 -12.72 -4.34
C MET A 132 -0.38 -11.21 -4.08
N TYR A 133 -0.41 -10.78 -2.83
CA TYR A 133 -0.14 -9.38 -2.48
C TYR A 133 1.29 -9.00 -2.88
N ALA A 134 2.28 -9.84 -2.52
CA ALA A 134 3.67 -9.62 -2.90
C ALA A 134 3.86 -9.56 -4.43
N LEU A 135 3.20 -10.46 -5.17
CA LEU A 135 3.21 -10.43 -6.64
C LEU A 135 2.55 -9.16 -7.19
N SER A 136 1.41 -8.75 -6.62
CA SER A 136 0.68 -7.54 -7.03
C SER A 136 1.53 -6.28 -6.83
N GLN A 137 2.16 -6.16 -5.66
CA GLN A 137 3.08 -5.07 -5.32
C GLN A 137 4.28 -5.05 -6.28
N PHE A 138 4.89 -6.22 -6.55
CA PHE A 138 5.98 -6.34 -7.51
C PHE A 138 5.57 -5.87 -8.91
N VAL A 139 4.40 -6.30 -9.40
CA VAL A 139 3.87 -5.88 -10.71
C VAL A 139 3.64 -4.37 -10.74
N GLY A 140 3.03 -3.79 -9.70
CA GLY A 140 2.83 -2.34 -9.58
C GLY A 140 4.15 -1.56 -9.61
N ALA A 141 5.15 -2.00 -8.84
CA ALA A 141 6.47 -1.39 -8.80
C ALA A 141 7.20 -1.48 -10.14
N PHE A 142 7.12 -2.63 -10.82
CA PHE A 142 7.73 -2.84 -12.13
C PHE A 142 7.12 -1.92 -13.20
N ILE A 143 5.77 -1.82 -13.23
CA ILE A 143 5.08 -0.92 -14.17
C ILE A 143 5.45 0.54 -13.89
N ALA A 144 5.56 0.94 -12.61
CA ALA A 144 5.99 2.28 -12.24
C ALA A 144 7.43 2.59 -12.67
N ALA A 145 8.36 1.65 -12.47
CA ALA A 145 9.74 1.80 -12.94
C ALA A 145 9.79 1.96 -14.47
N LEU A 146 9.04 1.14 -15.22
CA LEU A 146 8.94 1.28 -16.67
C LEU A 146 8.35 2.63 -17.08
N PHE A 147 7.31 3.09 -16.39
CA PHE A 147 6.69 4.39 -16.65
C PHE A 147 7.69 5.54 -16.47
N VAL A 148 8.40 5.58 -15.34
CA VAL A 148 9.42 6.61 -15.05
C VAL A 148 10.57 6.51 -16.05
N PHE A 149 11.00 5.30 -16.41
CA PHE A 149 12.03 5.09 -17.44
C PHE A 149 11.62 5.72 -18.79
N ILE A 150 10.37 5.52 -19.22
CA ILE A 150 9.86 6.10 -20.47
C ILE A 150 9.78 7.62 -20.37
N VAL A 151 9.25 8.17 -19.27
CA VAL A 151 9.11 9.62 -19.07
C VAL A 151 10.47 10.32 -19.10
N TYR A 152 11.49 9.74 -18.46
CA TYR A 152 12.83 10.31 -18.37
C TYR A 152 13.79 9.78 -19.44
N TYR A 153 13.31 9.03 -20.43
CA TYR A 153 14.16 8.35 -21.41
C TYR A 153 15.18 9.27 -22.12
N PRO A 154 14.83 10.49 -22.56
CA PRO A 154 15.79 11.40 -23.20
C PRO A 154 16.89 11.86 -22.23
N ALA A 155 16.52 12.20 -20.99
CA ALA A 155 17.46 12.66 -19.96
C ALA A 155 18.40 11.52 -19.52
N LEU A 156 17.85 10.33 -19.34
CA LEU A 156 18.62 9.11 -19.09
C LEU A 156 19.63 8.86 -20.23
N ASN A 157 19.21 8.93 -21.49
CA ASN A 157 20.10 8.76 -22.65
C ASN A 157 21.21 9.81 -22.71
N ALA A 158 20.92 11.06 -22.38
CA ALA A 158 21.92 12.12 -22.41
C ALA A 158 22.98 11.96 -21.30
N MET A 159 22.56 11.55 -20.10
CA MET A 159 23.44 11.43 -18.94
C MET A 159 24.23 10.11 -18.90
N ASP A 160 23.57 9.00 -19.27
CA ASP A 160 24.10 7.65 -19.08
C ASP A 160 23.60 6.69 -20.17
N PRO A 161 24.12 6.81 -21.41
CA PRO A 161 23.72 5.96 -22.54
C PRO A 161 23.85 4.46 -22.23
N ASP A 162 24.85 4.08 -21.43
CA ASP A 162 25.20 2.69 -21.11
C ASP A 162 24.44 2.13 -19.90
N ARG A 163 23.60 2.95 -19.23
CA ARG A 163 22.76 2.53 -18.09
C ARG A 163 23.59 1.91 -16.95
N THR A 164 24.65 2.60 -16.54
CA THR A 164 25.56 2.08 -15.52
C THR A 164 24.95 2.14 -14.12
N VAL A 165 25.31 1.15 -13.29
CA VAL A 165 24.88 1.08 -11.88
C VAL A 165 25.32 2.32 -11.09
N SER A 166 26.50 2.83 -11.41
CA SER A 166 27.12 3.98 -10.74
C SER A 166 26.42 5.32 -11.00
N LYS A 167 25.58 5.43 -12.04
CA LYS A 167 24.98 6.70 -12.45
C LYS A 167 23.47 6.70 -12.28
N THR A 168 22.76 5.86 -13.03
CA THR A 168 21.29 5.99 -13.14
C THR A 168 20.51 4.83 -12.54
N ALA A 169 21.13 3.67 -12.26
CA ALA A 169 20.40 2.56 -11.66
C ALA A 169 19.81 2.88 -10.27
N GLY A 170 20.48 3.75 -9.51
CA GLY A 170 20.01 4.25 -8.21
C GLY A 170 18.65 4.94 -8.23
N ILE A 171 18.14 5.32 -9.42
CA ILE A 171 16.79 5.87 -9.59
C ILE A 171 15.71 4.81 -9.34
N PHE A 172 16.01 3.54 -9.63
CA PHE A 172 15.02 2.45 -9.66
C PHE A 172 15.18 1.44 -8.53
N ALA A 173 16.38 1.35 -7.94
CA ALA A 173 16.69 0.43 -6.86
C ALA A 173 17.77 1.01 -5.94
N THR A 174 17.79 0.56 -4.69
CA THR A 174 18.82 0.94 -3.72
C THR A 174 20.06 0.08 -3.89
N TYR A 175 21.23 0.72 -3.83
CA TYR A 175 22.53 0.05 -3.89
C TYR A 175 23.36 0.44 -2.68
N PRO A 176 24.09 -0.50 -2.06
CA PRO A 176 24.94 -0.19 -0.93
C PRO A 176 26.12 0.67 -1.36
N MET A 177 26.65 1.46 -0.44
CA MET A 177 27.87 2.22 -0.64
C MET A 177 29.07 1.27 -0.80
N SER A 178 30.12 1.71 -1.50
CA SER A 178 31.29 0.87 -1.82
C SER A 178 32.05 0.35 -0.59
N TRP A 179 31.88 1.02 0.56
CA TRP A 179 32.51 0.67 1.83
C TRP A 179 31.55 -0.07 2.78
N GLU A 180 30.30 -0.30 2.38
CA GLU A 180 29.29 -0.96 3.20
C GLU A 180 29.38 -2.49 3.05
N HIS A 181 29.48 -3.21 4.17
CA HIS A 181 29.47 -4.67 4.17
C HIS A 181 28.04 -5.21 4.13
N GLN A 182 27.84 -6.37 3.48
CA GLN A 182 26.52 -7.01 3.33
C GLN A 182 25.78 -7.24 4.65
N GLY A 183 26.51 -7.62 5.71
CA GLY A 183 25.91 -7.83 7.04
C GLY A 183 25.40 -6.54 7.68
N SER A 184 26.11 -5.43 7.48
CA SER A 184 25.71 -4.12 7.99
C SER A 184 24.51 -3.57 7.21
N ALA A 185 24.51 -3.70 5.88
CA ALA A 185 23.36 -3.39 5.04
C ALA A 185 22.11 -4.20 5.44
N PHE A 186 22.26 -5.50 5.72
CA PHE A 186 21.16 -6.35 6.20
C PHE A 186 20.58 -5.84 7.52
N VAL A 187 21.43 -5.53 8.51
CA VAL A 187 20.98 -5.02 9.81
C VAL A 187 20.30 -3.66 9.65
N CYS A 188 20.82 -2.79 8.77
CA CYS A 188 20.22 -1.49 8.47
C CYS A 188 18.79 -1.64 7.94
N GLU A 189 18.59 -2.45 6.90
CA GLU A 189 17.27 -2.69 6.29
C GLU A 189 16.30 -3.38 7.27
N MET A 190 16.81 -4.33 8.07
CA MET A 190 16.02 -5.00 9.10
C MET A 190 15.52 -4.00 10.15
N LEU A 191 16.39 -3.13 10.68
CA LEU A 191 16.04 -2.13 11.68
C LEU A 191 15.12 -1.05 11.11
N ALA A 192 15.39 -0.57 9.89
CA ALA A 192 14.54 0.41 9.23
C ALA A 192 13.13 -0.13 9.00
N THR A 193 13.01 -1.38 8.54
CA THR A 193 11.71 -2.04 8.34
C THR A 193 11.01 -2.33 9.66
N ALA A 194 11.74 -2.72 10.72
CA ALA A 194 11.18 -2.94 12.04
C ALA A 194 10.57 -1.65 12.63
N LEU A 195 11.28 -0.52 12.49
CA LEU A 195 10.78 0.79 12.90
C LEU A 195 9.55 1.21 12.08
N LEU A 196 9.58 1.00 10.76
CA LEU A 196 8.42 1.27 9.89
C LEU A 196 7.18 0.49 10.35
N VAL A 197 7.31 -0.83 10.54
CA VAL A 197 6.20 -1.68 10.99
C VAL A 197 5.72 -1.27 12.39
N PHE A 198 6.65 -0.96 13.30
CA PHE A 198 6.31 -0.48 14.64
C PHE A 198 5.50 0.82 14.59
N THR A 199 5.90 1.78 13.76
CA THR A 199 5.17 3.05 13.59
C THR A 199 3.80 2.81 12.96
N ILE A 200 3.69 1.94 11.96
CA ILE A 200 2.39 1.58 11.36
C ILE A 200 1.44 1.02 12.43
N PHE A 201 1.91 0.06 13.25
CA PHE A 201 1.10 -0.49 14.32
C PHE A 201 0.75 0.54 15.38
N SER A 202 1.69 1.45 15.69
CA SER A 202 1.45 2.53 16.64
C SER A 202 0.37 3.50 16.15
N VAL A 203 0.33 3.81 14.85
CA VAL A 203 -0.66 4.72 14.24
C VAL A 203 -2.02 4.04 14.08
N ASP A 204 -2.04 2.75 13.74
CA ASP A 204 -3.25 1.94 13.56
C ASP A 204 -3.90 1.52 14.89
N ASP A 205 -3.18 1.53 16.01
CA ASP A 205 -3.68 1.08 17.29
C ASP A 205 -4.69 2.08 17.92
N PRO A 206 -5.98 1.71 18.05
CA PRO A 206 -7.00 2.58 18.63
C PRO A 206 -6.82 2.83 20.14
N THR A 207 -5.96 2.05 20.81
CA THR A 207 -5.61 2.21 22.22
C THR A 207 -4.41 3.14 22.44
N ASN A 208 -3.69 3.48 21.37
CA ASN A 208 -2.66 4.49 21.40
C ASN A 208 -3.27 5.90 21.37
N MET A 209 -2.50 6.93 21.68
CA MET A 209 -3.00 8.30 21.82
C MET A 209 -3.80 8.73 20.57
N PRO A 210 -5.09 9.10 20.69
CA PRO A 210 -5.89 9.49 19.54
C PRO A 210 -5.35 10.80 18.96
N THR A 211 -5.29 10.92 17.64
CA THR A 211 -4.76 12.10 16.95
C THR A 211 -5.55 13.39 17.25
N ASN A 212 -6.77 13.31 17.79
CA ASN A 212 -7.53 14.36 18.50
C ASN A 212 -8.87 13.75 18.98
N PRO A 213 -9.35 13.97 20.21
CA PRO A 213 -10.68 13.52 20.66
C PRO A 213 -11.87 14.07 19.84
N ILE A 214 -11.70 15.11 19.02
CA ILE A 214 -12.77 15.76 18.22
C ILE A 214 -12.98 15.11 16.85
N MET A 215 -12.04 14.28 16.36
CA MET A 215 -12.12 13.67 15.02
C MET A 215 -12.22 12.13 15.10
N LYS A 216 -13.21 11.62 15.82
CA LYS A 216 -13.74 10.26 15.59
C LYS A 216 -15.06 10.38 14.80
N PRO A 217 -15.26 9.59 13.72
CA PRO A 217 -16.57 9.52 13.05
C PRO A 217 -17.64 8.91 13.96
#